data_AF-A8Y828-F1
#
_entry.id   AF-A8Y828-F1
#
_cell.length_a   1.000
_cell.length_b   1.000
_cell.length_c   1.000
_cell.angle_alpha   90.00
_cell.angle_beta   90.00
_cell.angle_gamma   90.00
#
_symmetry.space_group_name_H-M   'P 1'
#
loop_
_entity.id
_entity.type
_entity.pdbx_description
1 polymer ?
#
loop_
_entity_poly.entity_id
_entity_poly.type
_entity_poly.pdbx_seq_one_letter_code
_entity_poly.pdbx_strand_id
1 'polypeptide(L)'
;DEYVRVWAEYDPAAWGRMPYPDMYQMLRHMSPPLGLGKKCPARVAYKRLLRMDLPVADDNTVHFNSTLMALIRTALDIKIAKAKRYRLKSAKAKGSW
;
A
#
# COMPACT_ATOMS: atom_id res chain seq x y z
N ASP A 1 12.45 2.18 -4.62
CA ASP A 1 13.63 2.08 -3.75
C ASP A 1 13.26 1.86 -2.29
N GLU A 2 12.47 2.75 -1.66
CA GLU A 2 12.06 2.63 -0.24
C GLU A 2 11.52 1.23 0.15
N TYR A 3 10.61 0.64 -0.63
CA TYR A 3 10.07 -0.70 -0.35
C TYR A 3 11.16 -1.78 -0.27
N VAL A 4 12.09 -1.79 -1.23
CA VAL A 4 13.17 -2.79 -1.30
C VAL A 4 14.09 -2.64 -0.10
N ARG A 5 14.46 -1.39 0.23
CA ARG A 5 15.33 -1.10 1.36
C ARG A 5 14.71 -1.54 2.68
N VAL A 6 13.44 -1.19 2.93
CA VAL A 6 12.77 -1.58 4.18
C VAL A 6 12.51 -3.08 4.21
N TRP A 7 12.16 -3.73 3.09
CA TRP A 7 12.00 -5.20 3.04
C TRP A 7 13.27 -5.93 3.45
N ALA A 8 14.44 -5.47 2.98
CA ALA A 8 15.72 -6.08 3.32
C ALA A 8 16.05 -6.02 4.83
N GLU A 9 15.47 -5.08 5.58
CA GLU A 9 15.59 -5.03 7.05
C GLU A 9 14.82 -6.17 7.74
N TYR A 10 13.79 -6.73 7.10
CA TYR A 10 12.93 -7.80 7.62
C TYR A 10 13.25 -9.19 7.01
N ASP A 11 13.87 -9.23 5.84
CA ASP A 11 14.28 -10.45 5.13
C ASP A 11 15.77 -10.39 4.75
N PRO A 12 16.69 -10.42 5.74
CA PRO A 12 18.13 -10.29 5.49
C PRO A 12 18.71 -11.48 4.71
N ALA A 13 18.04 -12.64 4.75
CA ALA A 13 18.43 -13.84 4.01
C ALA A 13 17.91 -13.85 2.56
N ALA A 14 17.15 -12.83 2.15
CA ALA A 14 16.56 -12.69 0.82
C ALA A 14 15.72 -13.90 0.38
N TRP A 15 14.95 -14.49 1.31
CA TRP A 15 14.04 -15.59 1.00
C TRP A 15 12.85 -15.16 0.13
N GLY A 16 12.57 -13.86 0.07
CA GLY A 16 11.48 -13.28 -0.69
C GLY A 16 10.11 -13.51 -0.04
N ARG A 17 10.08 -13.83 1.25
CA ARG A 17 8.87 -14.12 2.04
C ARG A 17 9.04 -13.68 3.49
N MET A 18 7.97 -13.15 4.09
CA MET A 18 7.95 -12.76 5.50
C MET A 18 6.59 -13.03 6.15
N PRO A 19 6.52 -13.19 7.48
CA PRO A 19 5.25 -13.28 8.20
C PRO A 19 4.36 -12.04 8.00
N TYR A 20 3.05 -12.23 7.96
CA TYR A 20 2.08 -11.14 7.85
C TYR A 20 2.25 -10.03 8.91
N PRO A 21 2.50 -10.33 10.21
CA PRO A 21 2.73 -9.30 11.22
C PRO A 21 3.95 -8.42 10.93
N ASP A 22 5.02 -9.01 10.40
CA ASP A 22 6.25 -8.30 10.05
C ASP A 22 6.01 -7.39 8.84
N MET A 23 5.29 -7.87 7.83
CA MET A 23 4.86 -7.04 6.71
C MET A 23 4.02 -5.85 7.18
N TYR A 24 3.11 -6.07 8.13
CA TYR A 24 2.32 -4.99 8.71
C TYR A 24 3.20 -3.93 9.39
N GLN A 25 4.20 -4.35 10.17
CA GLN A 25 5.14 -3.44 10.81
C GLN A 25 6.02 -2.71 9.78
N MET A 26 6.51 -3.43 8.78
CA MET A 26 7.28 -2.91 7.66
C MET A 26 6.50 -1.78 6.94
N LEU A 27 5.22 -2.00 6.61
CA LEU A 27 4.37 -0.98 5.99
C LEU A 27 4.14 0.24 6.90
N ARG A 28 4.19 0.11 8.23
CA ARG A 28 4.13 1.25 9.14
C ARG A 28 5.39 2.10 9.14
N HIS A 29 6.54 1.52 8.80
CA HIS A 29 7.81 2.24 8.67
C HIS A 29 7.93 3.02 7.36
N MET A 30 7.22 2.59 6.32
CA MET A 30 7.17 3.30 5.04
C MET A 30 6.29 4.56 5.09
N SER A 31 6.65 5.54 4.28
CA SER A 31 5.91 6.81 4.15
C SER A 31 4.64 6.67 3.29
N PRO A 32 3.53 7.41 3.59
CA PRO A 32 2.38 7.50 2.69
C PRO A 32 2.81 8.07 1.32
N PRO A 33 2.25 7.61 0.18
CA PRO A 33 0.98 6.88 0.01
C PRO A 33 1.08 5.34 0.02
N LEU A 34 2.28 4.77 -0.08
CA LEU A 34 2.51 3.32 -0.14
C LEU A 34 2.58 2.70 1.25
N GLY A 35 3.17 3.40 2.21
CA GLY A 35 3.16 3.03 3.61
C GLY A 35 1.91 3.48 4.37
N LEU A 36 1.76 2.90 5.56
CA LEU A 36 0.75 3.29 6.54
C LEU A 36 1.22 4.53 7.32
N GLY A 37 2.50 4.61 7.63
CA GLY A 37 3.10 5.62 8.49
C GLY A 37 2.93 5.32 9.98
N LYS A 38 3.90 5.77 10.80
CA LYS A 38 3.99 5.46 12.23
C LYS A 38 2.78 5.92 13.05
N LYS A 39 2.07 6.98 12.62
CA LYS A 39 0.89 7.55 13.32
C LYS A 39 -0.46 7.03 12.79
N CYS A 40 -0.47 6.04 11.90
CA CYS A 40 -1.72 5.53 11.33
C CYS A 40 -2.56 4.76 12.37
N PRO A 41 -3.84 5.12 12.58
CA PRO A 41 -4.73 4.34 13.43
C PRO A 41 -4.92 2.91 12.89
N ALA A 42 -4.94 1.91 13.78
CA ALA A 42 -5.05 0.49 13.40
C ALA A 42 -6.24 0.21 12.47
N ARG A 43 -7.41 0.82 12.74
CA ARG A 43 -8.62 0.66 11.91
C ARG A 43 -8.44 1.19 10.49
N VAL A 44 -7.71 2.29 10.31
CA VAL A 44 -7.41 2.86 9.00
C VAL A 44 -6.41 1.97 8.27
N ALA A 45 -5.40 1.48 8.99
CA ALA A 45 -4.40 0.58 8.44
C ALA A 45 -5.02 -0.73 7.95
N TYR A 46 -5.84 -1.39 8.77
CA TYR A 46 -6.54 -2.61 8.38
C TYR A 46 -7.41 -2.42 7.15
N LYS A 47 -8.18 -1.32 7.09
CA LYS A 47 -8.99 -0.99 5.91
C LYS A 47 -8.14 -0.76 4.65
N ARG A 48 -6.90 -0.25 4.79
CA ARG A 48 -5.98 -0.10 3.66
C ARG A 48 -5.43 -1.46 3.21
N LEU A 49 -5.05 -2.34 4.13
CA LEU A 49 -4.59 -3.69 3.81
C LEU A 49 -5.64 -4.49 3.06
N LEU A 50 -6.90 -4.45 3.51
CA LEU A 50 -8.02 -5.10 2.81
C LEU A 50 -8.22 -4.58 1.38
N ARG A 51 -7.93 -3.30 1.14
CA ARG A 51 -8.04 -2.69 -0.20
C ARG A 51 -6.85 -3.00 -1.11
N MET A 52 -5.69 -3.32 -0.52
CA MET A 52 -4.51 -3.72 -1.28
C MET A 52 -4.67 -5.14 -1.86
N ASP A 53 -5.55 -5.96 -1.26
CA ASP A 53 -5.76 -7.36 -1.62
C ASP A 53 -4.42 -8.12 -1.64
N LEU A 54 -3.77 -8.13 -0.46
CA LEU A 54 -2.48 -8.78 -0.28
C LEU A 54 -2.68 -10.29 -0.21
N PRO A 55 -2.05 -11.07 -1.11
CA PRO A 55 -2.13 -12.52 -1.04
C PRO A 55 -1.27 -13.03 0.11
N VAL A 56 -1.93 -13.58 1.13
CA VAL A 56 -1.32 -14.28 2.26
C VAL A 56 -1.39 -15.77 1.97
N ALA A 57 -0.25 -16.45 2.08
CA ALA A 57 -0.17 -17.90 1.93
C ALA A 57 -0.77 -18.61 3.16
N ASP A 58 -1.02 -19.91 3.04
CA ASP A 58 -1.67 -20.72 4.09
C ASP A 58 -0.86 -20.77 5.40
N ASP A 59 0.45 -20.51 5.33
CA ASP A 59 1.37 -20.45 6.46
C ASP A 59 1.43 -19.05 7.12
N ASN A 60 0.52 -18.14 6.76
CA ASN A 60 0.49 -16.73 7.18
C ASN A 60 1.70 -15.89 6.72
N THR A 61 2.38 -16.30 5.65
CA THR A 61 3.45 -15.51 5.04
C THR A 61 2.98 -14.76 3.79
N VAL A 62 3.75 -13.74 3.41
CA VAL A 62 3.53 -12.95 2.19
C VAL A 62 4.81 -12.92 1.37
N HIS A 63 4.66 -12.92 0.04
CA HIS A 63 5.78 -12.89 -0.89
C HIS A 63 6.15 -11.47 -1.31
N PHE A 64 7.44 -11.25 -1.59
CA PHE A 64 7.99 -9.97 -2.02
C PHE A 64 7.29 -9.42 -3.27
N ASN A 65 7.24 -10.21 -4.35
CA ASN A 65 6.68 -9.76 -5.63
C ASN A 65 5.18 -9.49 -5.54
N SER A 66 4.46 -10.35 -4.83
CA SER A 66 3.01 -10.22 -4.68
C SER A 66 2.64 -8.98 -3.87
N THR A 67 3.39 -8.72 -2.79
CA THR A 67 3.24 -7.50 -1.97
C THR A 67 3.58 -6.25 -2.78
N LEU A 68 4.68 -6.26 -3.55
CA LEU A 68 5.05 -5.17 -4.43
C LEU A 68 3.95 -4.86 -5.46
N MET A 69 3.39 -5.88 -6.10
CA MET A 69 2.31 -5.71 -7.08
C MET A 69 1.04 -5.13 -6.44
N ALA A 70 0.65 -5.60 -5.25
CA ALA A 70 -0.48 -5.04 -4.50
C ALA A 70 -0.30 -3.56 -4.18
N LEU A 71 0.91 -3.17 -3.78
CA LEU A 71 1.27 -1.78 -3.51
C LEU A 71 1.23 -0.91 -4.78
N ILE A 72 1.74 -1.41 -5.91
CA ILE A 72 1.68 -0.72 -7.21
C ILE A 72 0.22 -0.49 -7.64
N ARG A 73 -0.63 -1.54 -7.59
CA ARG A 73 -2.07 -1.42 -7.91
C ARG A 73 -2.74 -0.32 -7.07
N THR A 74 -2.47 -0.32 -5.77
CA THR A 74 -3.03 0.65 -4.83
C THR A 74 -2.60 2.08 -5.17
N ALA A 75 -1.33 2.31 -5.49
CA ALA A 75 -0.84 3.63 -5.88
C ALA A 75 -1.45 4.13 -7.19
N LEU A 76 -1.61 3.24 -8.17
CA LEU A 76 -2.25 3.56 -9.46
C LEU A 76 -3.73 3.91 -9.27
N ASP A 77 -4.46 3.15 -8.45
CA ASP A 77 -5.85 3.44 -8.12
C ASP A 77 -6.02 4.79 -7.43
N ILE A 78 -5.11 5.14 -6.50
CA ILE A 78 -5.08 6.46 -5.87
C ILE A 78 -4.88 7.56 -6.93
N LYS A 79 -3.94 7.36 -7.87
CA LYS A 79 -3.64 8.33 -8.92
C LYS A 79 -4.85 8.53 -9.85
N ILE A 80 -5.50 7.45 -10.27
CA ILE A 80 -6.69 7.47 -11.12
C ILE A 80 -7.88 8.11 -10.39
N ALA A 81 -8.13 7.76 -9.13
CA ALA A 81 -9.20 8.34 -8.32
C ALA A 81 -9.03 9.85 -8.12
N LYS A 82 -7.78 10.30 -7.89
CA LYS A 82 -7.43 11.71 -7.79
C LYS A 82 -7.67 12.45 -9.12
N ALA A 83 -7.27 11.86 -10.24
CA ALA A 83 -7.51 12.41 -11.58
C ALA A 83 -9.01 12.55 -11.90
N LYS A 84 -9.82 11.53 -11.60
CA LYS A 84 -11.30 11.57 -11.75
C LYS A 84 -11.91 12.70 -10.91
N ARG A 85 -11.46 12.87 -9.66
CA ARG A 85 -11.91 13.97 -8.79
C ARG A 85 -11.57 15.35 -9.34
N TYR A 86 -10.37 15.57 -9.89
CA TYR A 86 -10.02 16.85 -10.52
C TYR A 86 -10.88 17.15 -11.75
N ARG A 87 -11.11 16.15 -12.60
CA ARG A 87 -11.98 16.30 -13.79
C ARG A 87 -13.42 16.66 -13.40
N LEU A 88 -13.98 16.02 -12.38
CA LEU A 88 -15.34 16.32 -11.90
C LEU A 88 -15.44 17.74 -11.30
N LYS A 89 -14.42 18.17 -10.55
CA LYS A 89 -14.35 19.54 -10.01
C LYS A 89 -14.28 20.59 -11.12
N SER A 90 -13.48 20.35 -12.17
CA SER A 90 -13.38 21.24 -13.33
C SER A 90 -14.67 21.28 -14.16
N ALA A 91 -15.37 20.15 -14.29
CA ALA A 91 -16.66 20.09 -14.98
C ALA A 91 -17.75 20.87 -14.23
N LYS A 92 -17.82 20.77 -12.89
CA LYS A 92 -18.74 21.58 -12.07
C LYS A 92 -18.43 23.08 -12.15
N ALA A 93 -17.16 23.46 -12.21
CA ALA A 93 -16.77 24.87 -12.31
C ALA A 93 -17.14 25.51 -13.66
N LYS A 94 -17.32 24.71 -14.73
CA LYS A 94 -17.68 25.19 -16.08
C LYS A 94 -19.18 25.18 -16.38
N GLY A 95 -20.00 24.56 -15.54
CA GLY A 95 -21.46 24.47 -15.69
C GLY A 95 -22.26 25.39 -14.75
N SER A 96 -21.65 26.45 -14.24
CA SER A 96 -22.30 27.44 -13.36
C SER A 96 -22.38 28.79 -14.10
N TRP A 97 -23.25 28.86 -15.10
CA TRP A 97 -23.84 30.08 -15.67
C TRP A 97 -25.29 29.76 -16.04
#